data_AF-A0A1M5V0Z2-F1
#
_entry.id   AF-A0A1M5V0Z2-F1
#
_cell.length_a   1.000
_cell.length_b   1.000
_cell.length_c   1.000
_cell.angle_alpha   90.00
_cell.angle_beta   90.00
_cell.angle_gamma   90.00
#
_symmetry.space_group_name_H-M   'P 1'
#
loop_
_entity.id
_entity.type
_entity.pdbx_description
1 polymer ?
#
loop_
_entity_poly.entity_id
_entity_poly.type
_entity_poly.pdbx_seq_one_letter_code
_entity_poly.pdbx_strand_id
1 'polypeptide(L)'
;MSKIKRINLCFDMRRSEDREVYNLLKSKRNKTAYVVDVILKNKELESSVVTVDKDTLRNIFEEVLNQTHIVFKDTKNKEKITEDTDIPDDVFNIIDSI
;
A
#
# COMPACT_ATOMS: atom_id res chain seq x y z
N MET A 1 27.82 11.80 -27.84
CA MET A 1 27.14 10.62 -27.26
C MET A 1 25.63 10.73 -27.48
N SER A 2 24.94 9.64 -27.81
CA SER A 2 23.47 9.64 -27.94
C SER A 2 22.80 9.97 -26.59
N LYS A 3 21.83 10.91 -26.61
CA LYS A 3 20.98 11.24 -25.44
C LYS A 3 19.96 10.13 -25.12
N ILE A 4 19.84 9.13 -25.98
CA ILE A 4 18.92 8.01 -25.83
C ILE A 4 19.72 6.71 -25.71
N LYS A 5 19.44 5.95 -24.66
CA LYS A 5 19.96 4.59 -24.43
C LYS A 5 18.78 3.62 -24.36
N ARG A 6 18.97 2.40 -24.86
CA ARG A 6 17.96 1.33 -24.84
C ARG A 6 18.50 0.14 -24.06
N ILE A 7 17.62 -0.56 -23.35
CA ILE A 7 17.91 -1.80 -22.64
C ILE A 7 16.95 -2.86 -23.19
N ASN A 8 17.47 -4.06 -23.46
CA ASN A 8 16.67 -5.21 -23.89
C ASN A 8 16.26 -6.03 -22.67
N LEU A 9 15.01 -6.46 -22.64
CA LEU A 9 14.45 -7.32 -21.59
C LEU A 9 14.03 -8.65 -22.20
N CYS A 10 14.31 -9.73 -21.48
CA CYS A 10 13.86 -11.09 -21.79
C CYS A 10 13.01 -11.61 -20.63
N PHE A 11 11.93 -12.33 -20.94
CA PHE A 11 10.98 -12.83 -19.97
C PHE A 11 10.85 -14.35 -20.14
N ASP A 12 10.99 -15.13 -19.06
CA ASP A 12 10.78 -16.57 -19.12
C ASP A 12 9.28 -16.87 -19.01
N MET A 13 8.65 -17.27 -20.11
CA MET A 13 7.21 -17.54 -20.14
C MET A 13 6.78 -18.72 -19.25
N ARG A 14 7.72 -19.54 -18.76
CA ARG A 14 7.41 -20.61 -17.80
C ARG A 14 7.20 -20.07 -16.38
N ARG A 15 7.73 -18.89 -16.05
CA ARG A 15 7.54 -18.23 -14.76
C ARG A 15 6.27 -17.39 -14.79
N SER A 16 5.43 -17.53 -13.78
CA SER A 16 4.14 -16.82 -13.66
C SER A 16 4.34 -15.31 -13.65
N GLU A 17 5.31 -14.84 -12.85
CA GLU A 17 5.56 -13.42 -12.63
C GLU A 17 6.08 -12.75 -13.91
N ASP A 18 7.03 -13.40 -14.59
CA ASP A 18 7.59 -12.91 -15.85
C ASP A 18 6.49 -12.81 -16.93
N ARG A 19 5.59 -13.79 -16.99
CA ARG A 19 4.46 -13.80 -17.93
C ARG A 19 3.47 -12.67 -17.63
N GLU A 20 3.16 -12.44 -16.36
CA GLU A 20 2.28 -11.36 -15.91
C GLU A 20 2.86 -9.99 -16.26
N VAL A 21 4.10 -9.73 -15.86
CA VAL A 21 4.80 -8.47 -16.15
C VAL A 21 4.95 -8.25 -17.65
N TYR A 22 5.26 -9.30 -18.41
CA TYR A 22 5.32 -9.23 -19.87
C TYR A 22 3.98 -8.79 -20.47
N ASN A 23 2.88 -9.42 -20.07
CA ASN A 23 1.54 -9.10 -20.57
C ASN A 23 1.13 -7.67 -20.19
N LEU A 24 1.42 -7.27 -18.95
CA LEU A 24 1.16 -5.92 -18.46
C LEU A 24 1.94 -4.88 -19.29
N LEU A 25 3.25 -5.04 -19.45
CA LEU A 25 4.09 -4.14 -20.25
C LEU A 25 3.67 -4.13 -21.72
N LYS A 26 3.35 -5.28 -22.29
CA LYS A 26 2.86 -5.41 -23.67
C LYS A 26 1.64 -4.52 -23.91
N SER A 27 0.69 -4.49 -22.96
CA SER A 27 -0.54 -3.70 -23.02
C SER A 27 -0.34 -2.18 -22.95
N LYS A 28 0.79 -1.68 -22.44
CA LYS A 28 1.03 -0.24 -22.29
C LYS A 28 1.52 0.40 -23.58
N ARG A 29 0.95 1.56 -23.93
CA ARG A 29 1.34 2.37 -25.09
C ARG A 29 2.78 2.90 -24.99
N ASN A 30 3.16 3.45 -23.84
CA ASN A 30 4.49 3.99 -23.56
C ASN A 30 5.21 3.16 -22.49
N LYS A 31 5.90 2.10 -22.91
CA LYS A 31 6.54 1.12 -22.00
C LYS A 31 7.65 1.73 -21.15
N THR A 32 8.51 2.55 -21.76
CA THR A 32 9.63 3.19 -21.05
C THR A 32 9.13 4.13 -19.95
N ALA A 33 8.12 4.96 -20.23
CA ALA A 33 7.56 5.87 -19.21
C ALA A 33 6.94 5.08 -18.05
N TYR A 34 6.15 4.05 -18.36
CA TYR A 34 5.54 3.19 -17.35
C TYR A 34 6.58 2.50 -16.45
N VAL A 35 7.66 1.95 -17.02
CA VAL A 35 8.74 1.32 -16.23
C VAL A 35 9.45 2.35 -15.36
N VAL A 36 9.71 3.56 -15.87
CA VAL A 36 10.32 4.65 -15.07
C VAL A 36 9.45 4.97 -13.85
N ASP A 37 8.15 5.17 -14.06
CA ASP A 37 7.22 5.51 -12.97
C ASP A 37 7.17 4.41 -11.90
N VAL A 38 7.08 3.14 -12.32
CA VAL A 38 7.02 1.99 -11.40
C VAL A 38 8.31 1.86 -10.59
N ILE A 39 9.47 1.96 -11.25
CA ILE A 39 10.77 1.80 -10.57
C ILE A 39 11.02 2.98 -9.62
N LEU A 40 10.68 4.21 -9.99
CA LEU A 40 10.84 5.36 -9.10
C LEU A 40 9.91 5.27 -7.88
N LYS A 41 8.63 4.90 -8.07
CA LYS A 41 7.71 4.67 -6.95
C LYS A 41 8.18 3.57 -6.01
N ASN A 42 8.66 2.45 -6.54
CA ASN A 42 9.22 1.38 -5.71
C ASN A 42 10.47 1.83 -4.98
N LYS A 43 11.35 2.60 -5.62
CA LYS A 43 12.53 3.17 -4.96
C LYS A 43 12.15 4.12 -3.83
N GLU A 44 11.12 4.94 -4.02
CA GLU A 44 10.57 5.80 -2.95
C GLU A 44 10.04 4.94 -1.80
N LEU A 45 9.28 3.87 -2.09
CA LEU A 45 8.78 2.93 -1.07
C LEU A 45 9.90 2.15 -0.34
N GLU A 46 10.97 1.75 -1.04
CA GLU A 46 12.14 1.09 -0.42
C GLU A 46 13.00 2.07 0.41
N SER A 47 13.05 3.35 0.00
CA SER A 47 13.74 4.40 0.77
C SER A 47 12.88 4.91 1.93
N SER A 48 11.57 4.71 1.85
CA SER A 48 10.60 4.92 2.91
C SER A 48 10.37 3.60 3.64
N VAL A 49 11.34 3.19 4.47
CA VAL A 49 10.93 2.56 5.73
C VAL A 49 10.12 3.64 6.43
N VAL A 50 8.80 3.62 6.22
CA VAL A 50 7.91 4.45 7.00
C VAL A 50 7.95 3.82 8.38
N THR A 51 8.81 4.35 9.23
CA THR A 51 8.61 4.24 10.67
C THR A 51 7.33 5.01 10.95
N VAL A 52 6.20 4.32 10.79
CA VAL A 52 4.92 4.86 11.22
C VAL A 52 4.92 4.64 12.72
N ASP A 53 5.19 5.71 13.46
CA ASP A 53 5.01 5.68 14.90
C ASP A 53 3.52 5.45 15.24
N LYS A 54 3.28 5.00 16.46
CA LYS A 54 1.95 4.66 16.97
C LYS A 54 0.92 5.78 16.76
N ASP A 55 1.34 7.04 16.90
CA ASP A 55 0.45 8.20 16.79
C ASP A 55 0.09 8.48 15.32
N THR A 56 1.05 8.31 14.41
CA THR A 56 0.79 8.41 12.97
C THR A 56 -0.16 7.31 12.49
N LEU A 57 -0.04 6.07 12.96
CA LEU A 57 -1.00 5.00 12.64
C LEU A 57 -2.38 5.27 13.22
N ARG A 58 -2.45 5.76 14.47
CA ARG A 58 -3.71 6.15 15.11
C ARG A 58 -4.46 7.19 14.28
N ASN A 59 -3.78 8.25 13.88
CA ASN A 59 -4.38 9.34 13.08
C ASN A 59 -4.92 8.85 11.73
N ILE A 60 -4.16 8.01 11.02
CA ILE A 60 -4.60 7.42 9.74
C ILE A 60 -5.84 6.54 9.97
N PHE A 61 -5.86 5.75 11.04
CA PHE A 61 -6.97 4.86 11.34
C PHE A 61 -8.24 5.63 11.72
N GLU A 62 -8.12 6.67 12.56
CA GLU A 62 -9.21 7.58 12.90
C GLU A 62 -9.75 8.31 11.66
N GLU A 63 -8.88 8.77 10.75
CA GLU A 63 -9.30 9.39 9.49
C GLU A 63 -10.08 8.40 8.61
N VAL A 64 -9.61 7.17 8.48
CA VAL A 64 -10.29 6.13 7.70
C VAL A 64 -11.64 5.77 8.33
N LEU A 65 -11.75 5.66 9.65
CA LEU A 65 -13.01 5.39 10.34
C LEU A 65 -14.00 6.57 10.27
N ASN A 66 -13.52 7.79 10.20
CA ASN A 66 -14.39 8.95 9.97
C ASN A 66 -14.89 9.01 8.52
N GLN A 67 -14.10 8.54 7.57
CA GLN A 67 -14.47 8.50 6.14
C GLN A 67 -15.33 7.28 5.78
N THR A 68 -15.10 6.15 6.44
CA THR A 68 -15.85 4.91 6.22
C THR A 68 -16.91 4.80 7.31
N HIS A 69 -18.19 4.66 6.98
CA HIS A 69 -19.27 4.50 7.98
C HIS A 69 -19.22 3.11 8.65
N ILE A 70 -18.05 2.69 9.13
CA ILE A 70 -17.80 1.43 9.80
C ILE A 70 -18.27 1.57 11.24
N VAL A 71 -19.41 0.94 11.53
CA VAL A 71 -19.94 0.82 12.88
C VAL A 71 -19.40 -0.49 13.47
N PHE A 72 -18.54 -0.38 14.48
CA PHE A 72 -18.15 -1.55 15.27
C PHE A 72 -19.38 -2.05 16.05
N LYS A 73 -19.76 -3.31 15.85
CA LYS A 73 -20.76 -3.97 16.68
C LYS A 73 -20.04 -4.78 17.74
N ASP A 74 -20.21 -4.39 18.99
CA ASP A 74 -19.86 -5.26 20.10
C ASP A 74 -20.76 -6.51 20.05
N THR A 75 -20.16 -7.67 19.82
CA THR A 75 -20.88 -8.95 19.80
C THR A 75 -21.31 -9.43 21.18
N LYS A 76 -20.87 -8.77 22.27
CA LYS A 76 -21.15 -9.21 23.65
C LYS A 76 -22.16 -8.34 24.40
N ASN A 77 -22.36 -7.08 24.03
CA ASN A 77 -23.38 -6.23 24.65
C ASN A 77 -24.28 -5.55 23.60
N LYS A 78 -25.59 -5.68 23.76
CA LYS A 78 -26.64 -5.07 22.92
C LYS A 78 -26.82 -3.57 23.18
N GLU A 79 -25.73 -2.83 23.38
CA GLU A 79 -25.81 -1.36 23.41
C GLU A 79 -25.24 -0.83 22.11
N LYS A 80 -26.07 -0.05 21.41
CA LYS A 80 -25.63 0.70 20.23
C LYS A 80 -24.47 1.56 20.66
N ILE A 81 -23.29 1.29 20.09
CA ILE A 81 -22.15 2.17 20.21
C ILE A 81 -22.52 3.46 19.46
N THR A 82 -22.92 4.48 20.21
CA THR A 82 -23.18 5.83 19.73
C THR A 82 -21.86 6.54 19.56
N GLU A 83 -21.59 6.97 18.32
CA GLU A 83 -20.74 8.05 17.78
C GLU A 83 -19.38 8.43 18.43
N ASP A 84 -19.15 8.16 19.71
CA ASP A 84 -17.88 8.38 20.43
C ASP A 84 -17.26 7.02 20.81
N THR A 85 -16.95 6.20 19.80
CA THR A 85 -16.20 4.97 20.06
C THR A 85 -14.73 5.34 20.19
N ASP A 86 -14.33 5.77 21.39
CA ASP A 86 -12.91 5.89 21.72
C ASP A 86 -12.27 4.51 21.54
N ILE A 87 -11.51 4.37 20.46
CA ILE A 87 -10.73 3.17 20.17
C ILE A 87 -9.76 3.01 21.33
N PRO A 88 -9.79 1.89 22.06
CA PRO A 88 -8.89 1.70 23.19
C PRO A 88 -7.44 1.85 22.73
N ASP A 89 -6.68 2.70 23.41
CA ASP A 89 -5.27 3.01 23.07
C ASP A 89 -4.39 1.75 22.98
N ASP A 90 -4.82 0.68 23.64
CA ASP A 90 -4.15 -0.61 23.67
C ASP A 90 -4.22 -1.40 22.35
N VAL A 91 -5.16 -1.08 21.45
CA VAL A 91 -5.25 -1.70 20.12
C VAL A 91 -3.98 -1.44 19.30
N PHE A 92 -3.40 -0.25 19.46
CA PHE A 92 -2.19 0.16 18.73
C PHE A 92 -0.89 -0.30 19.42
N ASN A 93 -0.94 -0.80 20.66
CA ASN A 93 0.24 -1.37 21.34
C ASN A 93 0.75 -2.66 20.68
N ILE A 94 -0.05 -3.30 19.81
CA ILE A 94 0.37 -4.46 19.02
C ILE A 94 1.55 -4.09 18.11
N ILE A 95 1.61 -2.84 17.65
CA ILE A 95 2.67 -2.34 16.76
C ILE A 95 4.02 -2.25 17.49
N ASP A 96 4.01 -1.90 18.78
CA ASP A 96 5.23 -1.85 19.59
C ASP A 96 5.83 -3.24 19.87
N SER A 97 5.10 -4.32 19.54
CA SER A 97 5.49 -5.71 19.77
C SER A 97 5.99 -6.44 18.51
N ILE A 98 6.16 -5.75 17.38
CA ILE A 98 6.61 -6.27 16.07
C ILE A 98 8.02 -5.76 15.78
#